data_AF-A8XU53-F1
#
_entry.id   AF-A8XU53-F1
#
_cell.length_a   1.000
_cell.length_b   1.000
_cell.length_c   1.000
_cell.angle_alpha   90.00
_cell.angle_beta   90.00
_cell.angle_gamma   90.00
#
_symmetry.space_group_name_H-M   'P 1'
#
loop_
_entity.id
_entity.type
_entity.pdbx_description
1 polymer ?
#
loop_
_entity_poly.entity_id
_entity_poly.type
_entity_poly.pdbx_seq_one_letter_code
_entity_poly.pdbx_strand_id
1 'polypeptide(L)'
;MYAKVRRPGQKKHFVKVASELELLKDVYGAETLESLKINDEIWGVLMEMAWDERYIYLMEIMDFREKNREKNLENLAENRELISSQNLKLWSAGNMVYARHFHSLVDIYGPEFRQKIDNFHGRNLLKQGENLKHFIVDCRFLRDFSVKTQAFYTNQMQSLHDDNWTSSTPFELNFVNYQADQQLSSIAKKNLLFQYGPPSISNFKRHPFAPQITPRRVESVVPKDRLLYISPRATRFLPDTVPADLTGVVICLSQDASPATSSQTACIADRVQPYQIPFKRVIRSTSFRPERLQLWQLARIFRGYFAGNTIDVSIRMNDNKFNIFIDFFFRIFRIKAPFKRPLYPH
;
A
#
# COMPACT_ATOMS: atom_id res chain seq x y z
N MET A 1 7.66 40.91 -17.90
CA MET A 1 8.73 41.86 -17.51
C MET A 1 8.33 43.31 -17.11
N TYR A 2 7.32 43.99 -17.67
CA TYR A 2 7.13 45.45 -17.46
C TYR A 2 6.23 45.93 -16.29
N ALA A 3 5.70 45.05 -15.43
CA ALA A 3 4.62 45.45 -14.53
C ALA A 3 5.04 46.10 -13.19
N LYS A 4 6.28 45.89 -12.69
CA LYS A 4 6.63 46.20 -11.28
C LYS A 4 7.65 47.33 -11.02
N VAL A 5 8.35 47.88 -12.01
CA VAL A 5 9.30 48.99 -11.78
C VAL A 5 8.57 50.33 -11.94
N ARG A 6 7.93 50.83 -10.88
CA ARG A 6 7.11 52.05 -10.94
C ARG A 6 7.71 53.26 -10.22
N ARG A 7 8.68 53.06 -9.31
CA ARG A 7 9.28 54.13 -8.49
C ARG A 7 10.79 54.32 -8.77
N PRO A 8 11.34 55.55 -8.67
CA PRO A 8 12.76 55.81 -8.94
C PRO A 8 13.75 54.94 -8.14
N GLY A 9 13.44 54.62 -6.89
CA GLY A 9 14.25 53.70 -6.06
C GLY A 9 14.26 52.26 -6.57
N GLN A 10 13.12 51.78 -7.10
CA GLN A 10 13.03 50.45 -7.70
C GLN A 10 13.81 50.37 -9.02
N LYS A 11 13.90 51.48 -9.77
CA LYS A 11 14.71 51.55 -10.99
C LYS A 11 16.21 51.44 -10.67
N LYS A 12 16.69 52.12 -9.62
CA LYS A 12 18.09 52.00 -9.16
C LYS A 12 18.41 50.58 -8.70
N HIS A 13 17.52 49.97 -7.92
CA HIS A 13 17.68 48.59 -7.45
C HIS A 13 17.69 47.59 -8.61
N PHE A 14 16.78 47.76 -9.58
CA PHE A 14 16.72 46.92 -10.77
C PHE A 14 18.02 46.96 -11.59
N VAL A 15 18.55 48.16 -11.83
CA VAL A 15 19.83 48.32 -12.54
C VAL A 15 20.96 47.65 -11.77
N LYS A 16 20.98 47.76 -10.43
CA LYS A 16 21.96 47.10 -9.59
C LYS A 16 21.92 45.57 -9.75
N VAL A 17 20.74 44.96 -9.64
CA VAL A 17 20.56 43.50 -9.82
C VAL A 17 20.94 43.05 -11.24
N ALA A 18 20.60 43.85 -12.26
CA ALA A 18 21.00 43.56 -13.64
C ALA A 18 22.52 43.59 -13.82
N SER A 19 23.21 44.58 -13.23
CA SER A 19 24.68 44.64 -13.25
C SER A 19 25.33 43.48 -12.50
N GLU A 20 24.73 43.00 -11.41
CA GLU A 20 25.21 41.81 -10.69
C GLU A 20 25.11 40.54 -11.55
N LEU A 21 24.04 40.40 -12.35
CA LEU A 21 23.88 39.28 -13.29
C LEU A 21 24.85 39.37 -14.48
N GLU A 22 25.13 40.57 -15.00
CA GLU A 22 26.19 40.76 -16.01
C GLU A 22 27.56 40.44 -15.43
N LEU A 23 27.85 40.79 -14.18
CA LEU A 23 29.12 40.40 -13.54
C LEU A 23 29.23 38.88 -13.37
N LEU A 24 28.13 38.20 -13.05
CA LEU A 24 28.10 36.73 -13.00
C LEU A 24 28.41 36.10 -14.36
N LYS A 25 27.86 36.67 -15.44
CA LYS A 25 28.12 36.27 -16.82
C LYS A 25 29.59 36.48 -17.22
N ASP A 26 30.19 37.59 -16.81
CA ASP A 26 31.59 37.89 -17.11
C ASP A 26 32.53 36.93 -16.37
N VAL A 27 32.19 36.52 -15.15
CA VAL A 27 33.01 35.62 -14.32
C VAL A 27 32.84 34.16 -14.72
N TYR A 28 31.60 33.70 -14.97
CA TYR A 28 31.26 32.28 -15.17
C TYR A 28 30.84 31.95 -16.60
N GLY A 29 30.90 32.90 -17.52
CA GLY A 29 30.56 32.71 -18.93
C GLY A 29 29.08 32.95 -19.27
N ALA A 30 28.82 33.26 -20.54
CA ALA A 30 27.48 33.56 -21.04
C ALA A 30 26.49 32.39 -20.89
N GLU A 31 26.98 31.16 -21.01
CA GLU A 31 26.19 29.94 -20.86
C GLU A 31 25.59 29.80 -19.45
N THR A 32 26.22 30.40 -18.44
CA THR A 32 25.74 30.38 -17.06
C THR A 32 24.40 31.11 -16.93
N LEU A 33 24.23 32.29 -17.53
CA LEU A 33 22.96 33.01 -17.51
C LEU A 33 21.85 32.26 -18.26
N GLU A 34 22.19 31.63 -19.38
CA GLU A 34 21.25 30.80 -20.12
C GLU A 34 20.79 29.58 -19.30
N SER A 35 21.73 28.96 -18.57
CA SER A 35 21.45 27.81 -17.70
C SER A 35 20.52 28.16 -16.54
N LEU A 36 20.54 29.40 -16.06
CA LEU A 36 19.71 29.91 -14.97
C LEU A 36 18.25 30.11 -15.39
N LYS A 37 17.95 30.26 -16.69
CA LYS A 37 16.60 30.48 -17.24
C LYS A 37 15.78 31.49 -16.40
N ILE A 38 16.35 32.66 -16.17
CA ILE A 38 15.77 33.67 -15.29
C ILE A 38 14.44 34.15 -15.90
N ASN A 39 13.33 33.72 -15.29
CA ASN A 39 11.97 34.11 -15.68
C ASN A 39 11.44 35.24 -14.78
N ASP A 40 10.22 35.72 -15.04
CA ASP A 40 9.61 36.82 -14.29
C ASP A 40 9.47 36.50 -12.77
N GLU A 41 9.38 35.22 -12.38
CA GLU A 41 9.30 34.78 -10.98
C GLU A 41 10.66 34.86 -10.27
N ILE A 42 11.72 34.32 -10.89
CA ILE A 42 13.09 34.40 -10.38
C ILE A 42 13.52 35.88 -10.29
N TRP A 43 13.15 36.69 -11.29
CA TRP A 43 13.34 38.14 -11.22
C TRP A 43 12.64 38.78 -10.03
N GLY A 44 11.43 38.33 -9.70
CA GLY A 44 10.71 38.77 -8.50
C GLY A 44 11.48 38.48 -7.21
N VAL A 45 12.00 37.25 -7.09
CA VAL A 45 12.79 36.81 -5.94
C VAL A 45 14.09 37.60 -5.81
N LEU A 46 14.85 37.76 -6.90
CA LEU A 46 16.11 38.53 -6.89
C LEU A 46 15.88 39.99 -6.47
N MET A 47 14.77 40.59 -6.88
CA MET A 47 14.45 41.97 -6.51
C MET A 47 14.10 42.14 -5.03
N GLU A 48 13.74 41.07 -4.32
CA GLU A 48 13.36 41.09 -2.90
C GLU A 48 14.52 40.73 -1.95
N MET A 49 15.57 40.07 -2.43
CA MET A 49 16.69 39.58 -1.62
C MET A 49 17.78 40.64 -1.35
N ALA A 50 18.61 40.42 -0.34
CA ALA A 50 19.86 41.16 -0.15
C ALA A 50 20.96 40.67 -1.11
N TRP A 51 22.07 41.42 -1.22
CA TRP A 51 23.12 41.13 -2.22
C TRP A 51 23.86 39.80 -1.97
N ASP A 52 24.25 39.59 -0.72
CA ASP A 52 24.88 38.37 -0.23
C ASP A 52 23.99 37.14 -0.42
N GLU A 53 22.69 37.29 -0.14
CA GLU A 53 21.70 36.23 -0.34
C GLU A 53 21.49 35.90 -1.83
N ARG A 54 21.47 36.91 -2.71
CA ARG A 54 21.30 36.73 -4.16
C ARG A 54 22.41 35.89 -4.78
N TYR A 55 23.66 36.17 -4.40
CA TYR A 55 24.79 35.41 -4.93
C TYR A 55 24.70 33.93 -4.54
N ILE A 56 24.44 33.65 -3.25
CA ILE A 56 24.27 32.27 -2.75
C ILE A 56 23.13 31.57 -3.48
N TYR A 57 21.98 32.24 -3.61
CA TYR A 57 20.81 31.70 -4.30
C TYR A 57 21.08 31.34 -5.77
N LEU A 58 21.83 32.18 -6.50
CA LEU A 58 22.19 31.91 -7.89
C LEU A 58 23.14 30.73 -8.01
N MET A 59 24.14 30.61 -7.12
CA MET A 59 25.05 29.48 -7.08
C MET A 59 24.33 28.16 -6.72
N GLU A 60 23.40 28.20 -5.77
CA GLU A 60 22.59 27.02 -5.40
C GLU A 60 21.69 26.55 -6.54
N ILE A 61 21.11 27.48 -7.32
CA ILE A 61 20.34 27.12 -8.52
C ILE A 61 21.23 26.47 -9.57
N MET A 62 22.46 26.95 -9.75
CA MET A 62 23.43 26.36 -10.68
C MET A 62 23.77 24.93 -10.28
N ASP A 63 24.22 24.73 -9.03
CA ASP A 63 24.55 23.42 -8.47
C ASP A 63 23.36 22.44 -8.54
N PHE A 64 22.16 22.91 -8.23
CA PHE A 64 20.95 22.09 -8.29
C PHE A 64 20.63 21.66 -9.72
N ARG A 65 20.84 22.54 -10.71
CA ARG A 65 20.58 22.24 -12.12
C ARG A 65 21.66 21.35 -12.72
N GLU A 66 22.91 21.55 -12.36
CA GLU A 66 24.03 20.71 -12.80
C GLU A 66 23.88 19.28 -12.26
N LYS A 67 23.62 19.12 -10.96
CA LYS A 67 23.31 17.81 -10.36
C LYS A 67 22.09 17.14 -10.98
N ASN A 68 21.05 17.89 -11.33
CA ASN A 68 19.90 17.35 -12.05
C ASN A 68 20.21 17.01 -13.51
N ARG A 69 21.13 17.73 -14.17
CA ARG A 69 21.58 17.45 -15.54
C ARG A 69 22.41 16.17 -15.57
N GLU A 70 23.36 16.02 -14.65
CA GLU A 70 24.16 14.80 -14.47
C GLU A 70 23.27 13.60 -14.15
N LYS A 71 22.34 13.74 -13.20
CA LYS A 71 21.38 12.68 -12.86
C LYS A 71 20.43 12.36 -14.01
N ASN A 72 20.04 13.34 -14.82
CA ASN A 72 19.25 13.09 -16.02
C ASN A 72 20.10 12.42 -17.10
N LEU A 73 21.38 12.79 -17.28
CA LEU A 73 22.29 12.19 -18.26
C LEU A 73 22.63 10.74 -17.90
N GLU A 74 22.86 10.42 -16.62
CA GLU A 74 23.02 9.05 -16.13
C GLU A 74 21.74 8.22 -16.36
N ASN A 75 20.56 8.78 -16.05
CA ASN A 75 19.27 8.11 -16.31
C ASN A 75 18.91 8.00 -17.81
N LEU A 76 19.45 8.89 -18.65
CA LEU A 76 19.26 8.91 -20.11
C LEU A 76 20.18 7.93 -20.84
N ALA A 77 21.40 7.75 -20.34
CA ALA A 77 22.41 6.85 -20.92
C ALA A 77 22.08 5.37 -20.67
N GLU A 78 21.50 5.01 -19.52
CA GLU A 78 21.19 3.60 -19.21
C GLU A 78 19.92 3.05 -19.86
N ASN A 79 18.98 3.87 -20.36
CA ASN A 79 17.62 3.38 -20.68
C ASN A 79 16.97 3.83 -22.01
N ARG A 80 17.59 4.65 -22.86
CA ARG A 80 16.88 5.21 -24.03
C ARG A 80 16.89 4.39 -25.33
N GLU A 81 17.92 3.62 -25.63
CA GLU A 81 18.07 3.15 -27.03
C GLU A 81 17.34 1.84 -27.39
N LEU A 82 17.01 0.97 -26.43
CA LEU A 82 16.44 -0.35 -26.78
C LEU A 82 14.91 -0.43 -26.74
N ILE A 83 14.23 0.39 -25.93
CA ILE A 83 12.81 0.17 -25.61
C ILE A 83 11.88 1.13 -26.38
N SER A 84 12.27 2.36 -26.73
CA SER A 84 11.30 3.35 -27.27
C SER A 84 11.00 3.19 -28.78
N SER A 85 11.99 2.82 -29.60
CA SER A 85 11.84 2.76 -31.07
C SER A 85 11.04 1.54 -31.53
N GLN A 86 11.23 0.38 -30.90
CA GLN A 86 10.43 -0.83 -31.15
C GLN A 86 8.98 -0.64 -30.68
N ASN A 87 8.78 -0.04 -29.51
CA ASN A 87 7.44 0.23 -28.98
C ASN A 87 6.69 1.28 -29.82
N LEU A 88 7.36 2.29 -30.35
CA LEU A 88 6.76 3.24 -31.28
C LEU A 88 6.30 2.56 -32.58
N LYS A 89 7.13 1.67 -33.15
CA LYS A 89 6.78 0.88 -34.34
C LYS A 89 5.56 -0.01 -34.08
N LEU A 90 5.54 -0.73 -32.95
CA LEU A 90 4.42 -1.58 -32.56
C LEU A 90 3.12 -0.77 -32.40
N TRP A 91 3.19 0.39 -31.75
CA TRP A 91 2.03 1.28 -31.57
C TRP A 91 1.51 1.81 -32.91
N SER A 92 2.41 2.26 -33.80
CA SER A 92 2.03 2.73 -35.14
C SER A 92 1.42 1.64 -36.02
N ALA A 93 1.74 0.37 -35.76
CA ALA A 93 1.14 -0.79 -36.42
C ALA A 93 -0.21 -1.21 -35.81
N GLY A 94 -0.75 -0.45 -34.85
CA GLY A 94 -2.01 -0.73 -34.17
C GLY A 94 -1.91 -1.80 -33.07
N ASN A 95 -0.70 -2.21 -32.67
CA ASN A 95 -0.52 -3.17 -31.59
C ASN A 95 -0.54 -2.47 -30.21
N MET A 96 -0.97 -3.20 -29.18
CA MET A 96 -0.87 -2.74 -27.79
C MET A 96 0.58 -2.68 -27.32
N VAL A 97 0.94 -1.60 -26.64
CA VAL A 97 2.32 -1.29 -26.22
C VAL A 97 2.31 -0.86 -24.76
N TYR A 98 2.96 -1.61 -23.87
CA TYR A 98 2.95 -1.34 -22.42
C TYR A 98 4.04 -0.34 -21.97
N ALA A 99 4.55 0.46 -22.89
CA ALA A 99 5.57 1.47 -22.60
C ALA A 99 4.95 2.77 -22.08
N ARG A 100 5.75 3.52 -21.32
CA ARG A 100 5.38 4.80 -20.71
C ARG A 100 4.83 5.79 -21.75
N HIS A 101 3.77 6.53 -21.41
CA HIS A 101 3.09 7.53 -22.26
C HIS A 101 2.30 7.03 -23.49
N PHE A 102 2.21 5.72 -23.76
CA PHE A 102 1.50 5.24 -24.96
C PHE A 102 -0.02 5.04 -24.77
N HIS A 103 -0.48 4.70 -23.56
CA HIS A 103 -1.92 4.43 -23.28
C HIS A 103 -2.40 4.96 -21.92
N SER A 104 -1.58 5.72 -21.20
CA SER A 104 -1.90 6.28 -19.89
C SER A 104 -2.11 7.80 -19.99
N LEU A 105 -3.32 8.28 -19.64
CA LEU A 105 -3.61 9.72 -19.52
C LEU A 105 -2.84 10.38 -18.37
N VAL A 106 -2.52 9.61 -17.33
CA VAL A 106 -1.74 10.07 -16.18
C VAL A 106 -0.73 9.00 -15.80
N ASP A 107 0.53 9.38 -15.85
CA ASP A 107 1.67 8.56 -15.46
C ASP A 107 1.98 8.77 -13.99
N ILE A 108 1.34 8.00 -13.11
CA ILE A 108 1.58 8.06 -11.67
C ILE A 108 2.56 6.94 -11.29
N TYR A 109 3.77 7.30 -10.88
CA TYR A 109 4.80 6.32 -10.52
C TYR A 109 5.50 6.66 -9.21
N GLY A 110 6.14 5.64 -8.63
CA GLY A 110 7.09 5.81 -7.54
C GLY A 110 6.50 6.56 -6.33
N PRO A 111 7.18 7.62 -5.84
CA PRO A 111 6.73 8.38 -4.67
C PRO A 111 5.34 9.00 -4.81
N GLU A 112 4.97 9.52 -5.99
CA GLU A 112 3.66 10.15 -6.20
C GLU A 112 2.52 9.14 -6.13
N PHE A 113 2.74 7.94 -6.68
CA PHE A 113 1.78 6.84 -6.58
C PHE A 113 1.56 6.44 -5.13
N ARG A 114 2.64 6.29 -4.36
CA ARG A 114 2.59 6.00 -2.92
C ARG A 114 1.84 7.09 -2.18
N GLN A 115 2.19 8.36 -2.40
CA GLN A 115 1.51 9.49 -1.76
C GLN A 115 0.01 9.51 -2.05
N LYS A 116 -0.41 9.24 -3.29
CA LYS A 116 -1.84 9.18 -3.65
C LYS A 116 -2.56 8.02 -2.98
N ILE A 117 -1.92 6.85 -2.90
CA ILE A 117 -2.47 5.69 -2.18
C ILE A 117 -2.58 5.99 -0.68
N ASP A 118 -1.54 6.57 -0.08
CA ASP A 118 -1.51 6.88 1.34
C ASP A 118 -2.56 7.95 1.68
N ASN A 119 -2.69 8.98 0.84
CA ASN A 119 -3.75 9.98 0.96
C ASN A 119 -5.14 9.36 0.81
N PHE A 120 -5.33 8.40 -0.11
CA PHE A 120 -6.59 7.70 -0.26
C PHE A 120 -6.95 6.91 1.01
N HIS A 121 -5.99 6.15 1.55
CA HIS A 121 -6.18 5.37 2.77
C HIS A 121 -6.44 6.26 3.98
N GLY A 122 -5.58 7.26 4.21
CA GLY A 122 -5.70 8.23 5.30
C GLY A 122 -7.02 8.99 5.26
N ARG A 123 -7.48 9.41 4.07
CA ARG A 123 -8.80 10.04 3.90
C ARG A 123 -9.92 9.10 4.35
N ASN A 124 -9.87 7.82 4.00
CA ASN A 124 -10.93 6.87 4.34
C ASN A 124 -10.92 6.48 5.82
N LEU A 125 -9.75 6.48 6.47
CA LEU A 125 -9.64 6.38 7.94
C LEU A 125 -10.28 7.60 8.62
N LEU A 126 -9.89 8.82 8.20
CA LEU A 126 -10.40 10.07 8.77
C LEU A 126 -11.93 10.20 8.63
N LYS A 127 -12.51 9.72 7.53
CA LYS A 127 -13.97 9.68 7.33
C LYS A 127 -14.72 8.85 8.37
N GLN A 128 -14.09 7.84 8.95
CA GLN A 128 -14.71 7.00 9.98
C GLN A 128 -14.59 7.62 11.38
N GLY A 129 -13.72 8.61 11.55
CA GLY A 129 -13.52 9.31 12.82
C GLY A 129 -13.24 8.34 13.98
N GLU A 130 -13.92 8.56 15.10
CA GLU A 130 -13.76 7.76 16.33
C GLU A 130 -14.46 6.39 16.28
N ASN A 131 -15.28 6.13 15.26
CA ASN A 131 -16.01 4.86 15.13
C ASN A 131 -15.29 3.83 14.25
N LEU A 132 -13.95 3.92 14.19
CA LEU A 132 -13.13 2.99 13.43
C LEU A 132 -13.31 1.58 13.99
N LYS A 133 -13.73 0.66 13.12
CA LYS A 133 -13.95 -0.73 13.51
C LYS A 133 -12.65 -1.53 13.47
N HIS A 134 -12.52 -2.50 14.36
CA HIS A 134 -11.33 -3.34 14.45
C HIS A 134 -11.55 -4.69 13.78
N PHE A 135 -10.54 -5.12 13.02
CA PHE A 135 -10.45 -6.49 12.53
C PHE A 135 -9.18 -7.12 13.11
N ILE A 136 -9.38 -7.91 14.15
CA ILE A 136 -8.31 -8.49 14.95
C ILE A 136 -8.07 -9.91 14.46
N VAL A 137 -6.82 -10.23 14.17
CA VAL A 137 -6.38 -11.55 13.77
C VAL A 137 -5.57 -12.14 14.91
N ASP A 138 -6.09 -13.23 15.49
CA ASP A 138 -5.44 -13.93 16.58
C ASP A 138 -4.46 -14.97 16.04
N CYS A 139 -3.16 -14.72 16.27
CA CYS A 139 -2.06 -15.52 15.76
C CYS A 139 -1.52 -16.55 16.77
N ARG A 140 -2.24 -16.85 17.87
CA ARG A 140 -1.71 -17.67 18.97
C ARG A 140 -1.11 -19.03 18.57
N PHE A 141 -1.68 -19.67 17.55
CA PHE A 141 -1.23 -20.99 17.08
C PHE A 141 -0.23 -20.92 15.92
N LEU A 142 0.06 -19.72 15.41
CA LEU A 142 0.81 -19.55 14.16
C LEU A 142 2.22 -20.15 14.26
N ARG A 143 2.88 -19.99 15.42
CA ARG A 143 4.22 -20.56 15.68
C ARG A 143 4.22 -22.09 15.63
N ASP A 144 3.16 -22.71 16.11
CA ASP A 144 3.10 -24.17 16.30
C ASP A 144 2.70 -24.90 15.01
N PHE A 145 2.30 -24.17 13.97
CA PHE A 145 1.98 -24.75 12.67
C PHE A 145 3.22 -25.08 11.83
N SER A 146 3.03 -25.97 10.86
CA SER A 146 4.07 -26.30 9.87
C SER A 146 4.51 -25.08 9.06
N VAL A 147 5.75 -25.10 8.55
CA VAL A 147 6.34 -24.05 7.69
C VAL A 147 5.39 -23.63 6.56
N LYS A 148 4.77 -24.61 5.88
CA LYS A 148 3.83 -24.38 4.79
C LYS A 148 2.60 -23.59 5.26
N THR A 149 2.08 -23.92 6.43
CA THR A 149 0.91 -23.28 7.02
C THR A 149 1.25 -21.88 7.56
N GLN A 150 2.43 -21.72 8.16
CA GLN A 150 2.97 -20.42 8.54
C GLN A 150 3.09 -19.49 7.33
N ALA A 151 3.68 -19.96 6.23
CA ALA A 151 3.79 -19.22 4.98
C ALA A 151 2.42 -18.86 4.38
N PHE A 152 1.48 -19.82 4.40
CA PHE A 152 0.11 -19.59 3.96
C PHE A 152 -0.59 -18.47 4.76
N TYR A 153 -0.57 -18.53 6.09
CA TYR A 153 -1.25 -17.51 6.91
C TYR A 153 -0.55 -16.15 6.86
N THR A 154 0.78 -16.10 6.84
CA THR A 154 1.51 -14.82 6.67
C THR A 154 1.21 -14.17 5.32
N ASN A 155 1.09 -14.95 4.24
CA ASN A 155 0.59 -14.43 2.96
C ASN A 155 -0.85 -13.92 3.06
N GLN A 156 -1.74 -14.61 3.79
CA GLN A 156 -3.10 -14.11 4.02
C GLN A 156 -3.14 -12.81 4.83
N MET A 157 -2.25 -12.63 5.81
CA MET A 157 -2.12 -11.39 6.57
C MET A 157 -1.72 -10.24 5.64
N GLN A 158 -0.79 -10.47 4.71
CA GLN A 158 -0.41 -9.49 3.68
C GLN A 158 -1.58 -9.19 2.73
N SER A 159 -2.28 -10.20 2.22
CA SER A 159 -3.44 -10.00 1.35
C SER A 159 -4.59 -9.26 2.05
N LEU A 160 -4.80 -9.52 3.35
CA LEU A 160 -5.76 -8.78 4.17
C LEU A 160 -5.37 -7.30 4.27
N HIS A 161 -4.09 -7.02 4.52
CA HIS A 161 -3.57 -5.66 4.54
C HIS A 161 -3.83 -4.95 3.21
N ASP A 162 -3.49 -5.58 2.08
CA ASP A 162 -3.59 -4.94 0.76
C ASP A 162 -5.04 -4.66 0.36
N ASP A 163 -5.96 -5.58 0.66
CA ASP A 163 -7.40 -5.37 0.48
C ASP A 163 -7.94 -4.27 1.39
N ASN A 164 -7.44 -4.19 2.63
CA ASN A 164 -7.86 -3.15 3.56
C ASN A 164 -7.33 -1.77 3.19
N TRP A 165 -6.09 -1.70 2.68
CA TRP A 165 -5.43 -0.46 2.29
C TRP A 165 -6.20 0.28 1.20
N THR A 166 -6.78 -0.49 0.28
CA THR A 166 -7.56 0.01 -0.87
C THR A 166 -9.07 0.10 -0.60
N SER A 167 -9.52 -0.24 0.61
CA SER A 167 -10.94 -0.18 0.99
C SER A 167 -11.42 1.26 1.15
N SER A 168 -12.69 1.52 0.81
CA SER A 168 -13.40 2.75 1.15
C SER A 168 -13.77 2.82 2.64
N THR A 169 -13.88 1.67 3.29
CA THR A 169 -14.15 1.50 4.73
C THR A 169 -13.07 0.60 5.34
N PRO A 170 -11.84 1.09 5.52
CA PRO A 170 -10.76 0.32 6.13
C PRO A 170 -11.07 0.00 7.60
N PHE A 171 -10.67 -1.19 8.04
CA PHE A 171 -10.59 -1.54 9.46
C PHE A 171 -9.27 -1.10 10.05
N GLU A 172 -9.24 -0.93 11.38
CA GLU A 172 -8.00 -1.00 12.14
C GLU A 172 -7.56 -2.47 12.28
N LEU A 173 -6.49 -2.82 11.58
CA LEU A 173 -5.96 -4.19 11.55
C LEU A 173 -4.96 -4.41 12.69
N ASN A 174 -5.20 -5.47 13.47
CA ASN A 174 -4.35 -5.85 14.58
C ASN A 174 -4.04 -7.35 14.54
N PHE A 175 -2.76 -7.72 14.51
CA PHE A 175 -2.27 -9.08 14.60
C PHE A 175 -1.77 -9.34 16.02
N VAL A 176 -2.55 -10.07 16.81
CA VAL A 176 -2.34 -10.27 18.25
C VAL A 176 -1.87 -11.69 18.57
N ASN A 177 -1.37 -11.91 19.78
CA ASN A 177 -0.74 -13.17 20.20
C ASN A 177 0.36 -13.63 19.23
N TYR A 178 1.01 -12.70 18.53
CA TYR A 178 2.04 -13.02 17.56
C TYR A 178 3.38 -13.27 18.27
N GLN A 179 3.72 -14.55 18.44
CA GLN A 179 4.98 -14.99 19.03
C GLN A 179 5.84 -15.66 17.96
N ALA A 180 6.80 -14.94 17.39
CA ALA A 180 7.67 -15.49 16.36
C ALA A 180 8.93 -16.13 16.95
N ASP A 181 9.22 -17.35 16.51
CA ASP A 181 10.55 -17.94 16.59
C ASP A 181 11.41 -17.51 15.39
N GLN A 182 12.63 -18.05 15.28
CA GLN A 182 13.54 -17.72 14.18
C GLN A 182 12.95 -18.11 12.81
N GLN A 183 12.25 -19.24 12.74
CA GLN A 183 11.65 -19.74 11.50
C GLN A 183 10.51 -18.84 11.03
N LEU A 184 9.53 -18.59 11.90
CA LEU A 184 8.39 -17.72 11.60
C LEU A 184 8.85 -16.30 11.30
N SER A 185 9.89 -15.80 11.98
CA SER A 185 10.48 -14.49 11.68
C SER A 185 11.05 -14.44 10.25
N SER A 186 11.75 -15.49 9.80
CA SER A 186 12.29 -15.57 8.44
C SER A 186 11.18 -15.59 7.38
N ILE A 187 10.11 -16.33 7.62
CA ILE A 187 8.94 -16.39 6.74
C ILE A 187 8.23 -15.03 6.70
N ALA A 188 8.02 -14.42 7.88
CA ALA A 188 7.35 -13.13 8.01
C ALA A 188 8.10 -12.00 7.30
N LYS A 189 9.43 -11.97 7.37
CA LYS A 189 10.24 -10.98 6.62
C LYS A 189 10.06 -11.09 5.10
N LYS A 190 9.79 -12.28 4.58
CA LYS A 190 9.54 -12.51 3.14
C LYS A 190 8.12 -12.13 2.73
N ASN A 191 7.14 -12.39 3.60
CA ASN A 191 5.72 -12.30 3.24
C ASN A 191 5.04 -11.00 3.70
N LEU A 192 5.40 -10.46 4.86
CA LEU A 192 4.77 -9.27 5.47
C LEU A 192 5.48 -7.99 5.04
N LEU A 193 5.30 -7.64 3.76
CA LEU A 193 5.90 -6.46 3.14
C LEU A 193 5.46 -5.15 3.80
N PHE A 194 4.25 -5.08 4.37
CA PHE A 194 3.80 -3.90 5.11
C PHE A 194 4.64 -3.64 6.38
N GLN A 195 5.26 -4.68 6.94
CA GLN A 195 6.04 -4.61 8.17
C GLN A 195 7.54 -4.49 7.89
N TYR A 196 8.06 -5.26 6.94
CA TYR A 196 9.49 -5.40 6.69
C TYR A 196 9.95 -4.77 5.36
N GLY A 197 9.01 -4.35 4.52
CA GLY A 197 9.31 -3.82 3.20
C GLY A 197 9.64 -4.91 2.17
N PRO A 198 9.72 -4.53 0.88
CA PRO A 198 10.24 -5.41 -0.15
C PRO A 198 11.74 -5.67 0.05
N PRO A 199 12.27 -6.86 -0.28
CA PRO A 199 13.68 -7.21 -0.09
C PRO A 199 14.68 -6.28 -0.79
N SER A 200 14.23 -5.54 -1.82
CA SER A 200 15.04 -4.60 -2.58
C SER A 200 15.26 -3.25 -1.89
N ILE A 201 14.60 -2.96 -0.77
CA ILE A 201 14.69 -1.68 -0.07
C ILE A 201 15.40 -1.87 1.27
N SER A 202 16.62 -1.34 1.40
CA SER A 202 17.44 -1.45 2.60
C SER A 202 16.96 -0.57 3.77
N ASN A 203 16.33 0.57 3.47
CA ASN A 203 15.86 1.56 4.48
C ASN A 203 14.33 1.67 4.49
N PHE A 204 13.63 0.54 4.57
CA PHE A 204 12.18 0.54 4.63
C PHE A 204 11.68 1.21 5.91
N LYS A 205 10.81 2.21 5.75
CA LYS A 205 10.06 2.82 6.84
C LYS A 205 8.64 2.30 6.79
N ARG A 206 8.23 1.63 7.86
CA ARG A 206 6.85 1.18 8.04
C ARG A 206 5.89 2.36 8.02
N HIS A 207 4.79 2.22 7.29
CA HIS A 207 3.75 3.25 7.26
C HIS A 207 3.07 3.40 8.64
N PRO A 208 2.76 4.63 9.12
CA PRO A 208 2.13 4.84 10.43
C PRO A 208 0.83 4.05 10.64
N PHE A 209 -0.01 3.98 9.60
CA PHE A 209 -1.27 3.19 9.60
C PHE A 209 -1.10 1.70 9.25
N ALA A 210 0.12 1.20 9.09
CA ALA A 210 0.31 -0.23 8.85
C ALA A 210 -0.15 -1.06 10.07
N PRO A 211 -0.69 -2.28 9.87
CA PRO A 211 -1.27 -3.10 10.93
C PRO A 211 -0.31 -3.33 12.10
N GLN A 212 -0.80 -3.25 13.34
CA GLN A 212 0.02 -3.56 14.51
C GLN A 212 0.22 -5.07 14.63
N ILE A 213 1.46 -5.50 14.88
CA ILE A 213 1.81 -6.89 15.21
C ILE A 213 2.31 -6.90 16.64
N THR A 214 1.68 -7.66 17.51
CA THR A 214 1.96 -7.65 18.95
C THR A 214 1.87 -9.06 19.57
N PRO A 215 2.75 -9.38 20.54
CA PRO A 215 2.64 -10.62 21.32
C PRO A 215 1.52 -10.55 22.37
N ARG A 216 0.91 -9.37 22.58
CA ARG A 216 -0.15 -9.17 23.56
C ARG A 216 -1.46 -9.85 23.14
N ARG A 217 -2.32 -10.12 24.12
CA ARG A 217 -3.63 -10.76 23.94
C ARG A 217 -4.64 -9.83 23.25
N VAL A 218 -5.71 -10.43 22.71
CA VAL A 218 -6.84 -9.73 22.07
C VAL A 218 -7.36 -8.56 22.92
N GLU A 219 -7.53 -8.78 24.23
CA GLU A 219 -8.07 -7.80 25.18
C GLU A 219 -7.21 -6.54 25.37
N SER A 220 -5.95 -6.57 24.92
CA SER A 220 -5.07 -5.39 24.94
C SER A 220 -5.38 -4.37 23.84
N VAL A 221 -6.16 -4.77 22.83
CA VAL A 221 -6.57 -3.89 21.71
C VAL A 221 -7.96 -3.35 21.96
N VAL A 222 -8.92 -4.26 22.21
CA VAL A 222 -10.33 -3.91 22.48
C VAL A 222 -10.85 -4.81 23.61
N PRO A 223 -11.65 -4.27 24.55
CA PRO A 223 -12.35 -5.06 25.56
C PRO A 223 -13.19 -6.19 24.95
N LYS A 224 -13.19 -7.37 25.61
CA LYS A 224 -13.79 -8.61 25.09
C LYS A 224 -15.30 -8.52 24.84
N ASP A 225 -16.01 -7.73 25.65
CA ASP A 225 -17.43 -7.45 25.56
C ASP A 225 -17.82 -6.67 24.29
N ARG A 226 -16.87 -5.95 23.69
CA ARG A 226 -17.07 -5.16 22.47
C ARG A 226 -16.66 -5.90 21.19
N LEU A 227 -16.38 -7.19 21.27
CA LEU A 227 -15.84 -8.00 20.19
C LEU A 227 -16.71 -9.22 19.85
N LEU A 228 -16.81 -9.50 18.55
CA LEU A 228 -17.32 -10.77 18.05
C LEU A 228 -16.16 -11.73 17.81
N TYR A 229 -16.04 -12.80 18.60
CA TYR A 229 -15.07 -13.84 18.31
C TYR A 229 -15.68 -14.90 17.39
N ILE A 230 -15.09 -15.11 16.23
CA ILE A 230 -15.62 -16.04 15.23
C ILE A 230 -14.93 -17.41 15.34
N SER A 231 -15.75 -18.46 15.39
CA SER A 231 -15.31 -19.85 15.26
C SER A 231 -16.24 -20.63 14.34
N PRO A 232 -15.72 -21.41 13.37
CA PRO A 232 -16.55 -22.28 12.54
C PRO A 232 -17.21 -23.40 13.33
N ARG A 233 -16.71 -23.71 14.54
CA ARG A 233 -17.23 -24.75 15.44
C ARG A 233 -18.21 -24.22 16.50
N ALA A 234 -18.48 -22.91 16.52
CA ALA A 234 -19.41 -22.34 17.47
C ALA A 234 -20.84 -22.85 17.25
N THR A 235 -21.59 -23.02 18.32
CA THR A 235 -23.01 -23.42 18.28
C THR A 235 -23.95 -22.23 18.09
N ARG A 236 -23.53 -21.04 18.54
CA ARG A 236 -24.31 -19.81 18.44
C ARG A 236 -23.99 -19.11 17.13
N PHE A 237 -25.02 -18.80 16.34
CA PHE A 237 -24.86 -17.98 15.15
C PHE A 237 -24.66 -16.51 15.50
N LEU A 238 -23.98 -15.78 14.63
CA LEU A 238 -23.95 -14.31 14.67
C LEU A 238 -25.38 -13.74 14.70
N PRO A 239 -25.60 -12.65 15.44
CA PRO A 239 -26.81 -11.85 15.30
C PRO A 239 -27.02 -11.43 13.84
N ASP A 240 -28.28 -11.21 13.44
CA ASP A 240 -28.56 -10.81 12.06
C ASP A 240 -28.11 -9.37 11.77
N THR A 241 -28.08 -8.50 12.78
CA THR A 241 -27.61 -7.11 12.73
C THR A 241 -26.58 -6.85 13.84
N VAL A 242 -25.63 -5.95 13.58
CA VAL A 242 -24.55 -5.63 14.53
C VAL A 242 -25.11 -4.94 15.77
N PRO A 243 -24.90 -5.49 16.98
CA PRO A 243 -25.18 -4.78 18.22
C PRO A 243 -24.36 -3.49 18.34
N ALA A 244 -24.98 -2.41 18.82
CA ALA A 244 -24.42 -1.05 18.76
C ALA A 244 -23.10 -0.86 19.54
N ASP A 245 -22.90 -1.66 20.58
CA ASP A 245 -21.75 -1.66 21.48
C ASP A 245 -20.49 -2.30 20.88
N LEU A 246 -20.66 -3.12 19.82
CA LEU A 246 -19.57 -3.85 19.20
C LEU A 246 -18.72 -2.95 18.28
N THR A 247 -17.42 -3.03 18.47
CA THR A 247 -16.42 -2.25 17.73
C THR A 247 -15.48 -3.11 16.93
N GLY A 248 -15.51 -4.43 17.06
CA GLY A 248 -14.64 -5.27 16.25
C GLY A 248 -15.01 -6.74 16.18
N VAL A 249 -14.23 -7.43 15.36
CA VAL A 249 -14.33 -8.86 15.12
C VAL A 249 -12.96 -9.50 15.30
N VAL A 250 -12.93 -10.70 15.86
CA VAL A 250 -11.72 -11.50 16.05
C VAL A 250 -11.81 -12.76 15.21
N ILE A 251 -10.81 -12.94 14.33
CA ILE A 251 -10.63 -14.16 13.53
C ILE A 251 -9.34 -14.86 13.99
N CYS A 252 -9.45 -16.10 14.44
CA CYS A 252 -8.29 -16.90 14.82
C CYS A 252 -7.65 -17.55 13.61
N LEU A 253 -6.31 -17.46 13.49
CA LEU A 253 -5.54 -18.28 12.57
C LEU A 253 -5.51 -19.71 13.09
N SER A 254 -6.53 -20.46 12.72
CA SER A 254 -6.80 -21.80 13.18
C SER A 254 -7.22 -22.64 11.98
N GLN A 255 -6.75 -23.89 11.92
CA GLN A 255 -7.27 -24.87 10.98
C GLN A 255 -8.51 -25.57 11.54
N ASP A 256 -8.80 -25.40 12.84
CA ASP A 256 -9.87 -26.09 13.55
C ASP A 256 -9.89 -27.60 13.23
N ALA A 257 -8.70 -28.19 13.08
CA ALA A 257 -8.51 -29.61 12.79
C ALA A 257 -8.39 -30.42 14.08
N SER A 258 -7.71 -29.88 15.09
CA SER A 258 -7.55 -30.49 16.42
C SER A 258 -8.01 -29.55 17.53
N PRO A 259 -8.39 -30.07 18.71
CA PRO A 259 -8.75 -29.24 19.86
C PRO A 259 -7.63 -28.28 20.31
N ALA A 260 -6.37 -28.70 20.15
CA ALA A 260 -5.20 -27.93 20.59
C ALA A 260 -4.96 -26.66 19.77
N THR A 261 -5.41 -26.61 18.52
CA THR A 261 -5.26 -25.45 17.62
C THR A 261 -6.61 -24.90 17.16
N SER A 262 -7.66 -25.14 17.96
CA SER A 262 -9.02 -24.73 17.64
C SER A 262 -9.35 -23.33 18.16
N SER A 263 -10.01 -22.55 17.31
CA SER A 263 -10.58 -21.25 17.66
C SER A 263 -11.64 -21.36 18.76
N GLN A 264 -12.39 -22.47 18.81
CA GLN A 264 -13.39 -22.72 19.85
C GLN A 264 -12.72 -22.92 21.22
N THR A 265 -11.66 -23.72 21.29
CA THR A 265 -10.89 -23.94 22.53
C THR A 265 -10.26 -22.63 23.01
N ALA A 266 -9.75 -21.81 22.09
CA ALA A 266 -9.24 -20.48 22.39
C ALA A 266 -10.30 -19.58 23.05
N CYS A 267 -11.54 -19.58 22.53
CA CYS A 267 -12.65 -18.82 23.13
C CYS A 267 -12.98 -19.30 24.54
N ILE A 268 -13.02 -20.62 24.75
CA ILE A 268 -13.28 -21.23 26.07
C ILE A 268 -12.20 -20.81 27.07
N ALA A 269 -10.93 -20.90 26.68
CA ALA A 269 -9.80 -20.50 27.53
C ALA A 269 -9.86 -19.01 27.91
N ASP A 270 -10.28 -18.16 26.97
CA ASP A 270 -10.36 -16.72 27.18
C ASP A 270 -11.67 -16.26 27.82
N ARG A 271 -12.61 -17.20 28.06
CA ARG A 271 -13.98 -16.95 28.53
C ARG A 271 -14.75 -15.96 27.66
N VAL A 272 -14.60 -16.09 26.34
CA VAL A 272 -15.30 -15.28 25.33
C VAL A 272 -16.34 -16.15 24.63
N GLN A 273 -17.51 -15.59 24.34
CA GLN A 273 -18.55 -16.28 23.57
C GLN A 273 -18.13 -16.39 22.10
N PRO A 274 -17.98 -17.61 21.55
CA PRO A 274 -17.74 -17.79 20.12
C PRO A 274 -19.04 -17.69 19.32
N TYR A 275 -18.93 -17.20 18.09
CA TYR A 275 -20.02 -17.09 17.12
C TYR A 275 -19.66 -17.74 15.79
N GLN A 276 -20.67 -18.35 15.15
CA GLN A 276 -20.56 -18.95 13.83
C GLN A 276 -21.18 -18.02 12.78
N ILE A 277 -20.52 -17.89 11.62
CA ILE A 277 -21.12 -17.19 10.48
C ILE A 277 -22.13 -18.13 9.80
N PRO A 278 -23.40 -17.69 9.58
CA PRO A 278 -24.47 -18.55 9.10
C PRO A 278 -24.43 -18.79 7.58
N PHE A 279 -23.28 -19.19 7.01
CA PHE A 279 -23.11 -19.35 5.56
C PHE A 279 -24.18 -20.23 4.90
N LYS A 280 -24.63 -21.30 5.56
CA LYS A 280 -25.63 -22.22 5.03
C LYS A 280 -27.02 -21.61 4.83
N ARG A 281 -27.34 -20.48 5.50
CA ARG A 281 -28.60 -19.75 5.25
C ARG A 281 -28.62 -19.12 3.86
N VAL A 282 -27.45 -18.75 3.35
CA VAL A 282 -27.28 -17.99 2.12
C VAL A 282 -26.76 -18.85 0.98
N ILE A 283 -25.68 -19.59 1.23
CA ILE A 283 -24.95 -20.36 0.23
C ILE A 283 -25.46 -21.80 0.24
N ARG A 284 -26.22 -22.15 -0.81
CA ARG A 284 -26.77 -23.51 -0.99
C ARG A 284 -25.81 -24.48 -1.68
N SER A 285 -24.67 -23.99 -2.18
CA SER A 285 -23.72 -24.82 -2.91
C SER A 285 -23.10 -25.90 -2.02
N THR A 286 -23.15 -27.15 -2.47
CA THR A 286 -22.54 -28.30 -1.79
C THR A 286 -21.02 -28.33 -1.92
N SER A 287 -20.43 -27.56 -2.85
CA SER A 287 -18.98 -27.44 -3.02
C SER A 287 -18.36 -26.36 -2.13
N PHE A 288 -19.18 -25.46 -1.56
CA PHE A 288 -18.70 -24.40 -0.69
C PHE A 288 -18.13 -24.98 0.61
N ARG A 289 -16.99 -24.44 1.04
CA ARG A 289 -16.28 -24.84 2.26
C ARG A 289 -15.89 -23.58 3.02
N PRO A 290 -16.56 -23.25 4.15
CA PRO A 290 -16.24 -22.06 4.96
C PRO A 290 -14.77 -21.99 5.38
N GLU A 291 -14.12 -23.13 5.59
CA GLU A 291 -12.73 -23.27 6.02
C GLU A 291 -11.73 -22.79 4.97
N ARG A 292 -12.16 -22.65 3.71
CA ARG A 292 -11.32 -22.15 2.61
C ARG A 292 -11.37 -20.63 2.44
N LEU A 293 -12.27 -19.95 3.16
CA LEU A 293 -12.37 -18.51 3.08
C LEU A 293 -11.09 -17.85 3.58
N GLN A 294 -10.62 -16.88 2.82
CA GLN A 294 -9.44 -16.10 3.13
C GLN A 294 -9.78 -14.97 4.11
N LEU A 295 -8.79 -14.47 4.85
CA LEU A 295 -8.97 -13.37 5.79
C LEU A 295 -9.58 -12.11 5.14
N TRP A 296 -9.11 -11.74 3.95
CA TRP A 296 -9.62 -10.58 3.22
C TRP A 296 -11.11 -10.75 2.82
N GLN A 297 -11.53 -11.98 2.54
CA GLN A 297 -12.93 -12.30 2.24
C GLN A 297 -13.82 -12.08 3.47
N LEU A 298 -13.36 -12.58 4.63
CA LEU A 298 -14.05 -12.36 5.90
C LEU A 298 -14.11 -10.86 6.22
N ALA A 299 -13.02 -10.11 6.03
CA ALA A 299 -13.02 -8.66 6.23
C ALA A 299 -14.08 -7.96 5.37
N ARG A 300 -14.22 -8.31 4.09
CA ARG A 300 -15.28 -7.73 3.24
C ARG A 300 -16.70 -8.04 3.74
N ILE A 301 -16.96 -9.25 4.23
CA ILE A 301 -18.26 -9.59 4.85
C ILE A 301 -18.48 -8.69 6.06
N PHE A 302 -17.50 -8.60 6.97
CA PHE A 302 -17.66 -7.80 8.18
C PHE A 302 -17.75 -6.29 7.90
N ARG A 303 -17.12 -5.77 6.84
CA ARG A 303 -17.32 -4.37 6.43
C ARG A 303 -18.78 -4.10 6.07
N GLY A 304 -19.40 -4.99 5.32
CA GLY A 304 -20.83 -4.90 5.00
C GLY A 304 -21.69 -4.96 6.27
N TYR A 305 -21.35 -5.87 7.18
CA TYR A 305 -22.08 -6.07 8.43
C TYR A 305 -22.00 -4.84 9.35
N PHE A 306 -20.78 -4.31 9.59
CA PHE A 306 -20.56 -3.09 10.37
C PHE A 306 -21.10 -1.82 9.71
N ALA A 307 -21.35 -1.83 8.40
CA ALA A 307 -22.06 -0.75 7.70
C ALA A 307 -23.59 -0.80 7.89
N GLY A 308 -24.11 -1.74 8.68
CA GLY A 308 -25.53 -1.85 9.00
C GLY A 308 -26.31 -2.83 8.13
N ASN A 309 -25.65 -3.54 7.20
CA ASN A 309 -26.32 -4.61 6.47
C ASN A 309 -26.54 -5.81 7.39
N THR A 310 -27.55 -6.63 7.06
CA THR A 310 -27.66 -7.94 7.72
C THR A 310 -26.50 -8.85 7.36
N ILE A 311 -26.19 -9.81 8.22
CA ILE A 311 -25.11 -10.78 7.97
C ILE A 311 -25.34 -11.54 6.65
N ASP A 312 -26.59 -11.91 6.36
CA ASP A 312 -26.96 -12.63 5.14
C ASP A 312 -26.72 -11.80 3.87
N VAL A 313 -27.08 -10.50 3.89
CA VAL A 313 -26.81 -9.57 2.79
C VAL A 313 -25.30 -9.42 2.59
N SER A 314 -24.55 -9.28 3.69
CA SER A 314 -23.10 -9.14 3.66
C SER A 314 -22.39 -10.38 3.09
N ILE A 315 -22.91 -11.58 3.36
CA ILE A 315 -22.44 -12.82 2.74
C ILE A 315 -22.76 -12.81 1.23
N ARG A 316 -24.01 -12.51 0.84
CA ARG A 316 -24.44 -12.49 -0.58
C ARG A 316 -23.60 -11.55 -1.44
N MET A 317 -23.31 -10.34 -0.95
CA MET A 317 -22.51 -9.35 -1.66
C MET A 317 -21.09 -9.84 -1.98
N ASN A 318 -20.60 -10.84 -1.24
CA ASN A 318 -19.28 -11.40 -1.42
C ASN A 318 -19.30 -12.81 -2.05
N ASP A 319 -20.48 -13.41 -2.26
CA ASP A 319 -20.65 -14.78 -2.78
C ASP A 319 -20.12 -14.96 -4.20
N ASN A 320 -20.51 -14.06 -5.12
CA ASN A 320 -20.02 -14.08 -6.50
C ASN A 320 -18.50 -13.91 -6.61
N LYS A 321 -17.86 -13.32 -5.59
CA LYS A 321 -16.40 -13.13 -5.54
C LYS A 321 -15.66 -14.31 -4.89
N PHE A 322 -16.36 -15.26 -4.28
CA PHE A 322 -15.76 -16.52 -3.80
C PHE A 322 -15.43 -17.46 -4.96
N ASN A 323 -16.24 -17.46 -6.03
CA ASN A 323 -16.09 -18.38 -7.16
C ASN A 323 -15.09 -17.88 -8.23
N ILE A 324 -14.96 -16.56 -8.43
CA ILE A 324 -14.10 -15.99 -9.50
C ILE A 324 -12.61 -16.33 -9.29
N PHE A 325 -12.16 -16.51 -8.05
CA PHE A 325 -10.75 -16.84 -7.79
C PHE A 325 -10.41 -18.32 -7.99
N ILE A 326 -11.39 -19.24 -7.90
CA ILE A 326 -11.15 -20.65 -8.18
C ILE A 326 -10.94 -20.85 -9.69
N ASP A 327 -11.70 -20.17 -10.55
CA ASP A 327 -11.53 -20.29 -12.00
C ASP A 327 -10.33 -19.50 -12.56
N PHE A 328 -10.02 -18.31 -12.01
CA PHE A 328 -8.91 -17.49 -12.51
C PHE A 328 -7.53 -18.10 -12.19
N PHE A 329 -7.39 -18.75 -11.03
CA PHE A 329 -6.14 -19.38 -10.61
C PHE A 329 -5.82 -20.66 -11.39
N PHE A 330 -6.84 -21.44 -11.79
CA PHE A 330 -6.64 -22.62 -12.64
C PHE A 330 -6.41 -22.29 -14.12
N ARG A 331 -6.86 -21.12 -14.60
CA ARG A 331 -6.64 -20.69 -15.99
C ARG A 331 -5.27 -20.08 -16.25
N ILE A 332 -4.66 -19.40 -15.26
CA ILE A 332 -3.37 -18.72 -15.45
C ILE A 332 -2.16 -19.65 -15.27
N PHE A 333 -2.24 -20.68 -14.43
CA PHE A 333 -1.10 -21.60 -14.21
C PHE A 333 -1.04 -22.78 -15.21
N ARG A 334 -1.82 -22.75 -16.30
CA ARG A 334 -1.78 -23.76 -17.37
C ARG A 334 -1.05 -23.32 -18.64
N ILE A 335 -0.22 -22.28 -18.58
CA ILE A 335 0.82 -22.05 -19.60
C ILE A 335 2.11 -22.69 -19.12
N LYS A 336 2.26 -23.98 -19.43
CA LYS A 336 3.55 -24.66 -19.42
C LYS A 336 4.43 -24.00 -20.48
N ALA A 337 5.39 -23.18 -20.09
CA ALA A 337 6.56 -22.92 -20.93
C ALA A 337 7.47 -24.17 -20.86
N PRO A 338 7.87 -24.77 -22.00
CA PRO A 338 8.80 -25.89 -22.00
C PRO A 338 10.20 -25.37 -21.70
N PHE A 339 10.75 -25.78 -20.55
CA PHE A 339 12.18 -25.65 -20.27
C PHE A 339 12.95 -26.56 -21.25
N LYS A 340 13.49 -26.01 -22.33
CA LYS A 340 14.63 -26.60 -23.04
C LYS A 340 15.89 -26.29 -22.23
N ARG A 341 16.55 -27.34 -21.74
CA ARG A 341 17.92 -27.25 -21.18
C ARG A 341 18.89 -26.82 -22.28
N PRO A 342 19.84 -25.91 -22.04
CA PRO A 342 20.97 -25.75 -22.92
C PRO A 342 21.93 -26.94 -22.70
N LEU A 343 22.18 -27.69 -23.77
CA LEU A 343 23.32 -28.59 -23.89
C LEU A 343 24.56 -27.69 -24.11
N TYR A 344 25.53 -27.76 -23.19
CA TYR A 344 26.88 -27.29 -23.49
C TYR A 344 27.60 -28.36 -24.32
N PRO A 345 28.29 -27.99 -25.42
CA PRO A 345 29.20 -28.89 -26.11
C PRO A 345 30.54 -28.96 -25.35
N HIS A 346 31.26 -30.06 -25.58
CA HIS A 346 32.61 -30.34 -25.09
C HIS A 346 33.64 -29.29 -25.50
#